data_AF-A0A3D0G3A2-F1
#
_entry.id   AF-A0A3D0G3A2-F1
#
_cell.length_a   1.000
_cell.length_b   1.000
_cell.length_c   1.000
_cell.angle_alpha   90.00
_cell.angle_beta   90.00
_cell.angle_gamma   90.00
#
_symmetry.space_group_name_H-M   'P 1'
#
loop_
_entity.id
_entity.type
_entity.pdbx_description
1 polymer ?
#
loop_
_entity_poly.entity_id
_entity_poly.type
_entity_poly.pdbx_seq_one_letter_code
_entity_poly.pdbx_strand_id
1 'polypeptide(L)'
;MLKTRFLTTTLTAFTIAIAPVATLPAMAQEGNVQAEISDSELDAFVVAYKDVIAIEQSYSAQLVDAADDAQRQAIINEAQAEMTQAVEEAPDIEVGRYVEILQIAQADPDLQAELTAKLQD
;
A
#
# COMPACT_ATOMS: atom_id res chain seq x y z
N MET A 1 46.88 6.29 28.05
CA MET A 1 47.37 7.68 28.25
C MET A 1 46.85 8.54 27.09
N LEU A 2 45.95 9.47 27.38
CA LEU A 2 45.30 10.36 26.41
C LEU A 2 46.10 11.67 26.35
N LYS A 3 46.47 12.12 25.14
CA LYS A 3 47.27 13.35 24.94
C LYS A 3 46.54 14.31 24.00
N THR A 4 45.73 15.14 24.66
CA THR A 4 45.62 16.61 24.55
C THR A 4 45.56 17.29 23.17
N ARG A 5 44.36 17.82 22.89
CA ARG A 5 43.94 19.15 22.34
C ARG A 5 44.55 19.66 21.04
N PHE A 6 43.70 20.18 20.14
CA PHE A 6 43.68 21.59 19.70
C PHE A 6 42.28 21.98 19.19
N LEU A 7 41.78 23.13 19.65
CA LEU A 7 40.62 23.86 19.11
C LEU A 7 41.10 24.70 17.93
N THR A 8 40.38 24.68 16.80
CA THR A 8 40.45 25.78 15.83
C THR A 8 39.08 26.03 15.20
N THR A 9 38.53 27.20 15.51
CA THR A 9 37.34 27.83 14.97
C THR A 9 37.59 28.31 13.54
N THR A 10 36.72 27.94 12.61
CA THR A 10 36.53 28.71 11.36
C THR A 10 35.04 28.84 11.10
N LEU A 11 34.49 29.99 11.49
CA LEU A 11 33.13 30.41 11.14
C LEU A 11 33.18 30.97 9.71
N THR A 12 32.89 30.14 8.72
CA THR A 12 32.71 30.60 7.33
C THR A 12 31.26 31.05 7.16
N ALA A 13 31.04 32.37 7.20
CA ALA A 13 29.78 32.98 6.83
C ALA A 13 29.59 32.88 5.31
N PHE A 14 28.62 32.08 4.87
CA PHE A 14 28.21 31.99 3.47
C PHE A 14 27.04 32.96 3.25
N THR A 15 27.32 34.14 2.72
CA THR A 15 26.28 35.07 2.25
C THR A 15 25.77 34.58 0.90
N ILE A 16 24.64 33.87 0.89
CA ILE A 16 23.93 33.52 -0.35
C ILE A 16 23.21 34.77 -0.85
N ALA A 17 23.66 35.31 -1.99
CA ALA A 17 22.91 36.26 -2.77
C ALA A 17 21.69 35.54 -3.39
N ILE A 18 20.48 35.90 -2.96
CA ILE A 18 19.24 35.38 -3.53
C ILE A 18 18.98 36.19 -4.82
N ALA A 19 19.28 35.61 -5.97
CA ALA A 19 18.73 36.08 -7.25
C ALA A 19 17.24 35.69 -7.31
N PRO A 20 16.33 36.54 -7.82
CA PRO A 20 14.94 36.16 -8.03
C PRO A 20 14.89 35.12 -9.14
N VAL A 21 14.74 33.85 -8.74
CA VAL A 21 14.47 32.76 -9.69
C VAL A 21 13.10 33.04 -10.29
N ALA A 22 13.12 33.33 -11.59
CA ALA A 22 11.94 33.45 -12.42
C ALA A 22 11.03 32.23 -12.19
N THR A 23 9.74 32.51 -12.06
CA THR A 23 8.61 31.59 -11.97
C THR A 23 8.83 30.25 -12.67
N LEU A 24 9.33 29.27 -11.93
CA LEU A 24 9.09 27.86 -12.24
C LEU A 24 7.69 27.54 -11.70
N PRO A 25 6.86 26.78 -12.43
CA PRO A 25 5.58 26.34 -11.89
C PRO A 25 5.89 25.64 -10.57
N ALA A 26 5.29 26.18 -9.50
CA ALA A 26 5.18 25.50 -8.25
C ALA A 26 4.59 24.13 -8.56
N MET A 27 5.43 23.09 -8.55
CA MET A 27 4.97 21.72 -8.30
C MET A 27 4.63 21.63 -6.79
N ALA A 28 3.84 22.60 -6.32
CA ALA A 28 3.09 22.57 -5.09
C ALA A 28 1.70 22.09 -5.49
N GLN A 29 1.65 20.85 -5.96
CA GLN A 29 0.44 20.05 -5.91
C GLN A 29 0.85 18.57 -5.88
N GLU A 30 1.68 18.21 -4.90
CA GLU A 30 1.35 17.03 -4.08
C GLU A 30 0.12 17.42 -3.25
N GLY A 31 -0.98 17.70 -3.95
CA GLY A 31 -2.28 17.70 -3.35
C GLY A 31 -2.43 16.29 -2.83
N ASN A 32 -2.65 16.20 -1.53
CA ASN A 32 -3.26 15.07 -0.88
C ASN A 32 -4.62 14.81 -1.55
N VAL A 33 -4.61 14.28 -2.77
CA VAL A 33 -5.74 13.60 -3.36
C VAL A 33 -5.68 12.21 -2.77
N GLN A 34 -5.90 12.14 -1.45
CA GLN A 34 -6.58 10.98 -0.92
C GLN A 34 -7.89 10.99 -1.70
N ALA A 35 -7.96 10.23 -2.80
CA ALA A 35 -9.18 10.13 -3.57
C ALA A 35 -10.22 9.60 -2.59
N GLU A 36 -11.16 10.46 -2.17
CA GLU A 36 -12.21 10.11 -1.22
C GLU A 36 -12.81 8.78 -1.68
N ILE A 37 -12.68 7.76 -0.82
CA ILE A 37 -13.20 6.43 -1.13
C ILE A 37 -14.71 6.50 -0.92
N SER A 38 -15.47 6.21 -1.96
CA SER A 38 -16.92 6.20 -1.89
C SER A 38 -17.44 4.95 -1.17
N ASP A 39 -18.62 5.04 -0.58
CA ASP A 39 -19.29 3.91 0.09
C ASP A 39 -19.45 2.69 -0.85
N SER A 40 -19.77 2.93 -2.13
CA SER A 40 -19.84 1.87 -3.15
C SER A 40 -18.51 1.19 -3.42
N GLU A 41 -17.39 1.95 -3.41
CA GLU A 41 -16.06 1.36 -3.56
C GLU A 41 -15.68 0.52 -2.33
N LEU A 42 -16.12 0.92 -1.14
CA LEU A 42 -15.92 0.13 0.08
C LEU A 42 -16.74 -1.16 0.07
N ASP A 43 -17.97 -1.12 -0.42
CA ASP A 43 -18.80 -2.32 -0.56
C ASP A 43 -18.19 -3.28 -1.59
N ALA A 44 -17.80 -2.76 -2.76
CA ALA A 44 -17.09 -3.50 -3.80
C ALA A 44 -15.79 -4.13 -3.27
N PHE A 45 -15.00 -3.34 -2.53
CA PHE A 45 -13.78 -3.79 -1.87
C PHE A 45 -14.06 -4.92 -0.88
N VAL A 46 -15.10 -4.81 -0.05
CA VAL A 46 -15.45 -5.82 0.95
C VAL A 46 -15.86 -7.14 0.27
N VAL A 47 -16.59 -7.08 -0.84
CA VAL A 47 -16.91 -8.26 -1.65
C VAL A 47 -15.62 -8.92 -2.16
N ALA A 48 -14.77 -8.16 -2.86
CA ALA A 48 -13.50 -8.67 -3.38
C ALA A 48 -12.60 -9.25 -2.27
N TYR A 49 -12.52 -8.56 -1.13
CA TYR A 49 -11.70 -8.96 0.01
C TYR A 49 -12.18 -10.30 0.61
N LYS A 50 -13.50 -10.49 0.75
CA LYS A 50 -14.07 -11.75 1.24
C LYS A 50 -13.69 -12.92 0.31
N ASP A 51 -13.74 -12.71 -1.00
CA ASP A 51 -13.39 -13.74 -1.99
C ASP A 51 -11.88 -14.05 -1.97
N VAL A 52 -11.03 -13.03 -1.92
CA VAL A 52 -9.57 -13.19 -1.80
C VAL A 52 -9.20 -13.99 -0.54
N ILE A 53 -9.82 -13.68 0.61
CA ILE A 53 -9.60 -14.41 1.86
C ILE A 53 -10.08 -15.86 1.79
N ALA A 54 -11.18 -16.14 1.07
CA ALA A 54 -11.66 -17.51 0.87
C ALA A 54 -10.69 -18.32 0.00
N ILE A 55 -10.16 -17.71 -1.06
CA ILE A 55 -9.14 -18.31 -1.94
C ILE A 55 -7.86 -18.58 -1.14
N GLU A 56 -7.35 -17.60 -0.38
CA GLU A 56 -6.14 -17.75 0.44
C GLU A 56 -6.27 -18.93 1.43
N GLN A 57 -7.43 -19.07 2.09
CA GLN A 57 -7.69 -20.20 2.99
C GLN A 57 -7.71 -21.55 2.27
N SER A 58 -8.37 -21.62 1.12
CA SER A 58 -8.43 -22.83 0.29
C SER A 58 -7.04 -23.28 -0.15
N TYR A 59 -6.25 -22.36 -0.71
CA TYR A 59 -4.90 -22.65 -1.20
C TYR A 59 -3.91 -22.93 -0.07
N SER A 60 -4.07 -22.29 1.09
CA SER A 60 -3.28 -22.62 2.28
C SER A 60 -3.47 -24.07 2.71
N ALA A 61 -4.69 -24.60 2.64
CA ALA A 61 -4.95 -26.01 2.91
C ALA A 61 -4.24 -26.92 1.89
N GLN A 62 -4.28 -26.57 0.60
CA GLN A 62 -3.59 -27.33 -0.45
C GLN A 62 -2.06 -27.32 -0.29
N LEU A 63 -1.48 -26.21 0.18
CA LEU A 63 -0.05 -26.09 0.42
C LEU A 63 0.47 -27.03 1.51
N VAL A 64 -0.36 -27.36 2.50
CA VAL A 64 -0.02 -28.33 3.55
C VAL A 64 0.19 -29.73 2.98
N ASP A 65 -0.56 -30.07 1.92
CA ASP A 65 -0.54 -31.40 1.28
C ASP A 65 0.44 -31.49 0.10
N ALA A 66 1.18 -30.42 -0.20
CA ALA A 66 2.11 -30.39 -1.32
C ALA A 66 3.31 -31.33 -1.13
N ALA A 67 3.57 -32.20 -2.11
CA ALA A 67 4.59 -33.23 -2.01
C ALA A 67 6.03 -32.70 -2.16
N ASP A 68 6.20 -31.64 -2.96
CA ASP A 68 7.50 -31.07 -3.28
C ASP A 68 7.41 -29.57 -3.62
N ASP A 69 8.58 -28.96 -3.79
CA ASP A 69 8.73 -27.53 -4.09
C ASP A 69 8.07 -27.14 -5.41
N ALA A 70 8.05 -28.03 -6.41
CA ALA A 70 7.45 -27.75 -7.71
C ALA A 70 5.92 -27.68 -7.58
N GLN A 71 5.33 -28.62 -6.84
CA GLN A 71 3.90 -28.60 -6.54
C GLN A 71 3.52 -27.38 -5.70
N ARG A 72 4.31 -27.01 -4.69
CA ARG A 72 4.06 -25.77 -3.92
C ARG A 72 4.06 -24.53 -4.81
N GLN A 73 5.02 -24.42 -5.73
CA GLN A 73 5.07 -23.28 -6.64
C GLN A 73 3.87 -23.23 -7.59
N ALA A 74 3.40 -24.39 -8.07
CA ALA A 74 2.19 -24.45 -8.90
C ALA A 74 0.96 -23.94 -8.13
N ILE A 75 0.76 -24.42 -6.91
CA ILE A 75 -0.34 -24.01 -6.02
C ILE A 75 -0.29 -22.49 -5.74
N ILE A 76 0.90 -21.93 -5.47
CA ILE A 76 1.09 -20.49 -5.24
C ILE A 76 0.77 -19.66 -6.50
N ASN A 77 1.14 -20.14 -7.68
CA ASN A 77 0.87 -19.42 -8.92
C ASN A 77 -0.63 -19.43 -9.26
N GLU A 78 -1.29 -20.56 -9.04
CA GLU A 78 -2.73 -20.71 -9.25
C GLU A 78 -3.52 -19.83 -8.27
N ALA A 79 -3.14 -19.83 -6.99
CA ALA A 79 -3.72 -18.93 -5.99
C ALA A 79 -3.64 -17.45 -6.39
N GLN A 80 -2.47 -17.00 -6.88
CA GLN A 80 -2.29 -15.61 -7.31
C GLN A 80 -3.18 -15.24 -8.51
N ALA A 81 -3.32 -16.16 -9.47
CA ALA A 81 -4.20 -15.95 -10.61
C ALA A 81 -5.67 -15.85 -10.17
N GLU A 82 -6.12 -16.77 -9.31
CA GLU A 82 -7.49 -16.76 -8.80
C GLU A 82 -7.79 -15.54 -7.92
N MET A 83 -6.87 -15.14 -7.03
CA MET A 83 -7.05 -13.92 -6.23
C MET A 83 -7.14 -12.67 -7.12
N THR A 84 -6.35 -12.60 -8.20
CA THR A 84 -6.43 -11.48 -9.15
C THR A 84 -7.78 -11.49 -9.86
N GLN A 85 -8.22 -12.66 -10.35
CA GLN A 85 -9.51 -12.82 -11.02
C GLN A 85 -10.68 -12.46 -10.10
N ALA A 86 -10.65 -12.85 -8.83
CA ALA A 86 -11.69 -12.49 -7.86
C ALA A 86 -11.85 -10.97 -7.70
N VAL A 87 -10.74 -10.23 -7.73
CA VAL A 87 -10.79 -8.76 -7.69
C VAL A 87 -11.28 -8.17 -9.02
N GLU A 88 -10.92 -8.76 -10.17
CA GLU A 88 -11.41 -8.34 -11.49
C GLU A 88 -12.90 -8.61 -11.70
N GLU A 89 -13.44 -9.66 -11.08
CA GLU A 89 -14.86 -10.03 -11.14
C GLU A 89 -15.73 -9.28 -10.13
N ALA A 90 -15.12 -8.62 -9.14
CA ALA A 90 -15.83 -7.84 -8.16
C ALA A 90 -16.53 -6.63 -8.83
N PRO A 91 -17.78 -6.32 -8.45
CA PRO A 91 -18.52 -5.22 -9.05
C PRO A 91 -17.86 -3.89 -8.71
N ASP A 92 -17.81 -2.97 -9.66
CA ASP A 92 -17.49 -1.55 -9.43
C ASP A 92 -16.13 -1.27 -8.76
N ILE A 93 -15.16 -2.19 -8.86
CA ILE A 93 -13.77 -1.98 -8.41
C ILE A 93 -12.76 -2.61 -9.37
N GLU A 94 -11.70 -1.87 -9.68
CA GLU A 94 -10.56 -2.38 -10.45
C GLU A 94 -9.44 -2.86 -9.50
N VAL A 95 -8.60 -3.80 -9.97
CA VAL A 95 -7.46 -4.33 -9.19
C VAL A 95 -6.57 -3.24 -8.61
N GLY A 96 -6.28 -2.19 -9.39
CA GLY A 96 -5.48 -1.05 -8.93
C GLY A 96 -6.13 -0.32 -7.77
N ARG A 97 -7.44 -0.09 -7.82
CA ARG A 97 -8.20 0.59 -6.77
C ARG A 97 -8.31 -0.28 -5.52
N TYR A 98 -8.51 -1.58 -5.67
CA TYR A 98 -8.46 -2.54 -4.56
C TYR A 98 -7.13 -2.46 -3.80
N VAL A 99 -6.00 -2.48 -4.52
CA VAL A 99 -4.67 -2.36 -3.91
C VAL A 99 -4.46 -1.00 -3.25
N GLU A 100 -4.96 0.08 -3.85
CA GLU A 100 -4.89 1.42 -3.26
C GLU A 100 -5.67 1.49 -1.94
N ILE A 101 -6.88 0.95 -1.88
CA ILE A 101 -7.69 0.90 -0.65
C ILE A 101 -6.97 0.09 0.44
N LEU A 102 -6.31 -1.03 0.10
CA LEU A 102 -5.46 -1.78 1.06
C LEU A 102 -4.33 -0.91 1.62
N GLN A 103 -3.71 -0.07 0.79
CA GLN A 103 -2.60 0.80 1.22
C GLN A 103 -3.10 1.96 2.08
N ILE A 104 -4.22 2.57 1.71
CA ILE A 104 -4.85 3.64 2.49
C ILE A 104 -5.28 3.09 3.85
N ALA A 105 -5.94 1.94 3.88
CA ALA A 105 -6.40 1.30 5.11
C ALA A 105 -5.23 1.05 6.08
N GLN A 106 -4.05 0.62 5.61
CA GLN A 106 -2.90 0.44 6.49
C GLN A 106 -2.45 1.72 7.21
N ALA A 107 -2.69 2.89 6.63
CA ALA A 107 -2.30 4.19 7.18
C ALA A 107 -3.45 4.95 7.86
N ASP A 108 -4.70 4.58 7.59
CA ASP A 108 -5.91 5.25 8.06
C ASP A 108 -6.71 4.36 9.04
N PRO A 109 -6.65 4.64 10.35
CA PRO A 109 -7.37 3.84 11.35
C PRO A 109 -8.89 3.99 11.27
N ASP A 110 -9.41 5.12 10.77
CA ASP A 110 -10.85 5.34 10.64
C ASP A 110 -11.39 4.47 9.50
N LEU A 111 -10.67 4.42 8.38
CA LEU A 111 -10.98 3.51 7.28
C LEU A 111 -10.90 2.03 7.70
N GLN A 112 -9.90 1.65 8.51
CA GLN A 112 -9.83 0.27 9.04
C GLN A 112 -11.06 -0.09 9.87
N ALA A 113 -11.52 0.83 10.71
CA ALA A 113 -12.71 0.63 11.53
C ALA A 113 -13.97 0.47 10.65
N GLU A 114 -14.10 1.29 9.61
CA GLU A 114 -15.21 1.19 8.65
C GLU A 114 -15.22 -0.13 7.88
N LEU A 115 -14.08 -0.53 7.30
CA LEU A 115 -13.94 -1.81 6.62
C LEU A 115 -14.23 -3.00 7.55
N THR A 116 -13.77 -2.91 8.81
CA THR A 116 -14.04 -3.94 9.82
C THR A 116 -15.53 -4.04 10.12
N ALA A 117 -16.24 -2.92 10.23
CA ALA A 117 -17.68 -2.91 10.43
C ALA A 117 -18.41 -3.58 9.24
N LYS A 118 -18.09 -3.17 8.01
CA LYS A 118 -18.69 -3.76 6.79
C LYS A 118 -18.38 -5.26 6.62
N LEU A 119 -17.24 -5.74 7.13
CA LEU A 119 -16.90 -7.17 7.11
C LEU A 119 -17.72 -8.00 8.11
N GLN A 120 -18.25 -7.37 9.16
CA GLN A 120 -19.03 -8.02 10.22
C GLN A 120 -20.54 -7.99 9.96
N ASP A 121 -20.99 -7.15 9.03
CA ASP A 121 -22.37 -7.10 8.52
C ASP A 121 -22.70 -8.30 7.61
#